data_AF-A0A1X0Q5N9-F1
#
_entry.id   AF-A0A1X0Q5N9-F1
#
_cell.length_a   1.000
_cell.length_b   1.000
_cell.length_c   1.000
_cell.angle_alpha   90.00
_cell.angle_beta   90.00
_cell.angle_gamma   90.00
#
_symmetry.space_group_name_H-M   'P 1'
#
loop_
_entity.id
_entity.type
_entity.pdbx_description
1 polymer ?
#
loop_
_entity_poly.entity_id
_entity_poly.type
_entity_poly.pdbx_seq_one_letter_code
_entity_poly.pdbx_strand_id
1 'polypeptide(L)'
;MISNSVFCFKCDQKGHVSKDCPDNKHNTCQKCDLIHKRGECKFVLCYNCDLLGHHAAQCNQVRKKIKCDKCLINHDVRECPINWRYYHLKPDEIKPLKMSCPLCFATDHFMDDCNMADDQTTVFTKNFKFLIKTFKNEYKRFKNNKK
;
A
#
# COMPACT_ATOMS: atom_id res chain seq x y z
N MET A 1 3.39 -22.23 -20.39
CA MET A 1 3.80 -20.93 -20.96
C MET A 1 3.01 -19.87 -20.22
N ILE A 2 3.65 -19.04 -19.37
CA ILE A 2 2.96 -17.97 -18.64
C ILE A 2 2.87 -16.79 -19.60
N SER A 3 1.67 -16.50 -20.11
CA SER A 3 1.42 -15.32 -20.91
C SER A 3 1.69 -14.08 -20.06
N ASN A 4 2.69 -13.28 -20.44
CA ASN A 4 2.95 -11.95 -19.88
C ASN A 4 1.75 -11.02 -20.16
N SER A 5 0.70 -11.14 -19.35
CA SER A 5 -0.53 -10.34 -19.39
C SER A 5 -0.36 -9.02 -18.64
N VAL A 6 0.79 -8.38 -18.81
CA VAL A 6 1.03 -7.05 -18.24
C VAL A 6 0.47 -6.03 -19.22
N PHE A 7 -0.55 -5.30 -18.78
CA PHE A 7 -1.14 -4.18 -19.51
C PHE A 7 -0.61 -2.86 -18.97
N CYS A 8 -0.37 -1.93 -19.89
CA CYS A 8 0.03 -0.57 -19.59
C CYS A 8 -1.20 0.30 -19.32
N PHE A 9 -1.33 0.87 -18.13
CA PHE A 9 -2.45 1.76 -17.79
C PHE A 9 -2.37 3.15 -18.46
N LYS A 10 -1.33 3.43 -19.25
CA LYS A 10 -1.16 4.71 -19.96
C LYS A 10 -1.60 4.64 -21.41
N CYS A 11 -1.32 3.53 -22.11
CA CYS A 11 -1.61 3.37 -23.53
C CYS A 11 -2.51 2.15 -23.82
N ASP A 12 -2.94 1.44 -22.78
CA ASP A 12 -3.78 0.24 -22.83
C ASP A 12 -3.22 -0.92 -23.67
N GLN A 13 -1.92 -0.87 -23.99
CA GLN A 13 -1.23 -1.93 -24.72
C GLN A 13 -0.65 -2.99 -23.76
N LYS A 14 -0.56 -4.23 -24.25
CA LYS A 14 0.05 -5.36 -23.54
C LYS A 14 1.57 -5.42 -23.75
N GLY A 15 2.26 -6.07 -22.81
CA GLY A 15 3.69 -6.38 -22.89
C GLY A 15 4.60 -5.47 -22.07
N HIS A 16 4.08 -4.41 -21.45
CA HIS A 16 4.84 -3.50 -20.59
C HIS A 16 3.94 -2.82 -19.54
N VAL A 17 4.50 -2.42 -18.40
CA VAL A 17 3.80 -1.59 -17.39
C VAL A 17 3.92 -0.11 -17.75
N SER A 18 3.08 0.76 -17.19
CA SER A 18 3.08 2.23 -17.43
C SER A 18 4.43 2.94 -17.26
N LYS A 19 5.36 2.34 -16.51
CA LYS A 19 6.72 2.85 -16.32
C LYS A 19 7.61 2.64 -17.56
N ASP A 20 7.43 1.53 -18.26
CA ASP A 20 8.23 1.08 -19.40
C ASP A 20 7.51 1.34 -20.73
N CYS A 21 6.50 2.23 -20.72
CA CYS A 21 5.74 2.58 -21.90
C CYS A 21 6.63 3.32 -22.91
N PRO A 22 6.72 2.87 -24.18
CA PRO A 22 7.53 3.53 -25.20
C PRO A 22 6.98 4.93 -25.54
N ASP A 23 5.68 5.14 -25.35
CA ASP A 23 5.01 6.44 -25.51
C ASP A 23 5.11 7.32 -24.26
N ASN A 24 5.93 6.96 -23.28
CA ASN A 24 6.18 7.75 -22.09
C ASN A 24 7.07 8.97 -22.43
N LYS A 25 6.57 9.85 -23.30
CA LYS A 25 7.26 11.06 -23.79
C LYS A 25 7.54 12.07 -22.69
N HIS A 26 6.86 11.96 -21.56
CA HIS A 26 7.12 12.77 -20.38
C HIS A 26 7.09 11.91 -19.13
N ASN A 27 8.24 11.82 -18.46
CA ASN A 27 8.30 11.42 -17.05
C ASN A 27 7.59 12.50 -16.22
N THR A 28 6.26 12.51 -16.25
CA THR A 28 5.46 13.36 -15.38
C THR A 28 5.77 12.99 -13.94
N CYS A 29 5.86 14.01 -13.10
CA CYS A 29 6.14 13.82 -11.71
C CYS A 29 4.96 13.11 -11.04
N GLN A 30 5.20 11.93 -10.49
CA GLN A 30 4.19 11.10 -9.81
C GLN A 30 3.47 11.80 -8.64
N LYS A 31 3.98 12.94 -8.16
CA LYS A 31 3.38 13.69 -7.04
C LYS A 31 2.37 14.75 -7.48
N CYS A 32 2.50 15.30 -8.69
CA CYS A 32 1.71 16.45 -9.12
C CYS A 32 1.40 16.46 -10.62
N ASP A 33 1.73 15.39 -11.34
CA ASP A 33 1.45 15.15 -12.76
C ASP A 33 1.96 16.21 -13.75
N LEU A 34 2.83 17.10 -13.30
CA LEU A 34 3.52 18.08 -14.13
C LEU A 34 4.84 17.52 -14.69
N ILE A 35 5.29 18.08 -15.80
CA ILE A 35 6.54 17.68 -16.47
C ILE A 35 7.72 18.37 -15.75
N HIS A 36 8.42 17.62 -14.90
CA HIS A 36 9.70 18.02 -14.28
C HIS A 36 10.42 16.82 -13.69
N LYS A 37 11.71 16.98 -13.32
CA LYS A 37 12.45 15.94 -12.60
C LYS A 37 11.95 15.83 -11.16
N ARG A 38 11.97 14.63 -10.58
CA ARG A 38 11.49 14.38 -9.20
C ARG A 38 12.03 15.37 -8.17
N GLY A 39 13.29 15.79 -8.27
CA GLY A 39 13.91 16.75 -7.35
C GLY A 39 13.50 18.22 -7.52
N GLU A 40 12.84 18.55 -8.64
CA GLU A 40 12.36 19.90 -8.97
C GLU A 40 10.86 20.07 -8.63
N CYS A 41 10.26 19.05 -8.00
CA CYS A 41 8.83 19.06 -7.71
C CYS A 41 8.47 20.08 -6.63
N LYS A 42 7.75 21.12 -7.03
CA LYS A 42 7.23 22.16 -6.11
C LYS A 42 6.24 21.62 -5.07
N PHE A 43 5.66 20.45 -5.31
CA PHE A 43 4.74 19.77 -4.39
C PHE A 43 5.43 18.76 -3.48
N VAL A 44 6.76 18.80 -3.36
CA VAL A 44 7.47 18.01 -2.36
C VAL A 44 7.30 18.64 -0.98
N LEU A 45 6.87 17.84 0.00
CA LEU A 45 6.79 18.25 1.40
C LEU A 45 8.15 18.15 2.07
N CYS A 46 8.58 19.24 2.72
CA CYS A 46 9.75 19.24 3.59
C CYS A 46 9.38 18.70 4.98
N TYR A 47 9.88 17.52 5.35
CA TYR A 47 9.63 16.92 6.67
C TYR A 47 10.28 17.65 7.86
N ASN A 48 11.06 18.71 7.61
CA ASN A 48 11.62 19.54 8.68
C ASN A 48 10.72 20.74 9.02
N CYS A 49 10.26 21.48 8.01
CA CYS A 49 9.53 22.74 8.20
C CYS A 49 8.07 22.72 7.72
N ASP A 50 7.58 21.58 7.21
CA ASP A 50 6.22 21.38 6.71
C ASP A 50 5.80 22.25 5.51
N LEU A 51 6.75 22.95 4.91
CA LEU A 51 6.53 23.73 3.70
C LEU A 51 6.76 22.88 2.45
N LEU A 52 6.05 23.25 1.38
CA LEU A 52 6.23 22.66 0.07
C LEU A 52 7.44 23.27 -0.67
N GLY A 53 7.96 22.54 -1.65
CA GLY A 53 8.87 23.07 -2.67
C GLY A 53 10.34 22.74 -2.49
N HIS A 54 10.72 22.05 -1.41
CA HIS A 54 12.09 21.60 -1.19
C HIS A 54 12.15 20.32 -0.35
N HIS A 55 13.21 19.53 -0.53
CA HIS A 55 13.47 18.39 0.34
C HIS A 55 14.08 18.85 1.67
N ALA A 56 13.94 18.05 2.73
CA ALA A 56 14.53 18.34 4.05
C ALA A 56 16.07 18.53 4.03
N ALA A 57 16.75 17.98 3.03
CA ALA A 57 18.19 18.19 2.81
C ALA A 57 18.54 19.61 2.35
N GLN A 58 17.59 20.32 1.73
CA GLN A 58 17.72 21.69 1.22
C GLN A 58 17.03 22.71 2.14
N CYS A 59 16.55 22.26 3.31
CA CYS A 59 15.86 23.13 4.26
C CYS A 59 16.87 24.06 4.95
N ASN A 60 16.58 25.37 4.93
CA ASN A 60 17.38 26.38 5.61
C ASN A 60 17.04 26.52 7.11
N GLN A 61 16.00 25.84 7.58
CA GLN A 61 15.63 25.87 9.00
C GLN A 61 16.41 24.83 9.79
N VAL A 62 16.67 25.13 11.06
CA VAL A 62 17.29 24.18 12.00
C VAL A 62 16.44 22.93 12.09
N ARG A 63 17.08 21.75 12.11
CA ARG A 63 16.36 20.47 12.21
C ARG A 63 15.64 20.35 13.55
N LYS A 64 14.31 20.30 13.53
CA LYS A 64 13.49 20.07 14.72
C LYS A 64 13.24 18.57 14.86
N LYS A 65 13.98 17.89 15.74
CA LYS A 65 13.63 16.53 16.17
C LYS A 65 12.68 16.64 17.36
N ILE A 66 11.39 16.48 17.11
CA ILE A 66 10.38 16.53 18.18
C ILE A 66 10.16 15.11 18.67
N LYS A 67 10.57 14.83 19.91
CA LYS A 67 10.32 13.53 20.52
C LYS A 67 8.82 13.36 20.76
N CYS A 68 8.34 12.14 20.57
CA CYS A 68 6.97 11.81 20.89
C CYS A 68 6.77 11.73 22.41
N ASP A 69 6.09 12.72 22.99
CA ASP A 69 5.76 12.72 24.43
C ASP A 69 4.64 11.74 24.80
N LYS A 70 3.91 11.21 23.80
CA LYS A 70 2.77 10.29 24.01
C LYS A 70 3.18 8.83 24.16
N CYS A 71 4.46 8.49 23.93
CA CYS A 71 4.90 7.11 23.87
C CYS A 71 6.19 6.91 24.65
N LEU A 72 6.30 5.72 25.27
CA LEU A 72 7.50 5.32 26.02
C LEU A 72 8.67 4.94 25.10
N ILE A 73 8.40 4.69 23.81
CA ILE A 73 9.41 4.34 22.81
C ILE A 73 9.91 5.63 22.16
N ASN A 74 11.24 5.78 22.08
CA ASN A 74 11.85 6.94 21.44
C ASN A 74 11.62 6.92 19.91
N HIS A 75 10.77 7.82 19.42
CA HIS A 75 10.52 8.07 18.00
C HIS A 75 10.10 9.53 17.75
N ASP A 76 10.07 9.95 16.49
CA ASP A 76 9.59 11.29 16.08
C ASP A 76 8.06 11.36 16.13
N VAL A 77 7.48 12.49 16.54
CA VAL A 77 6.01 12.68 16.61
C VAL A 77 5.29 12.25 15.33
N ARG A 78 5.88 12.46 14.14
CA ARG A 78 5.27 12.10 12.85
C ARG A 78 5.18 10.59 12.62
N GLU A 79 6.09 9.84 13.21
CA GLU A 79 6.13 8.39 13.14
C GLU A 79 5.24 7.74 14.20
N CYS A 80 4.59 8.55 15.06
CA CYS A 80 3.76 8.03 16.12
C CYS A 80 2.53 7.28 15.59
N PRO A 81 2.41 5.96 15.84
CA PRO A 81 1.29 5.18 15.33
C PRO A 81 -0.07 5.63 15.89
N ILE A 82 -0.08 6.39 16.99
CA ILE A 82 -1.29 6.98 17.57
C ILE A 82 -1.83 8.11 16.67
N ASN A 83 -0.95 8.92 16.06
CA ASN A 83 -1.38 10.03 15.19
C ASN A 83 -2.11 9.52 13.93
N TRP A 84 -1.72 8.35 13.42
CA TRP A 84 -2.35 7.73 12.24
C TRP A 84 -3.67 7.01 12.55
N ARG A 85 -4.01 6.81 13.84
CA ARG A 85 -5.16 5.98 14.27
C ARG A 85 -6.31 6.76 14.88
N TYR A 86 -6.20 8.08 15.00
CA TYR A 86 -7.27 8.88 15.58
C TYR A 86 -8.20 9.40 14.49
N TYR A 87 -9.34 8.73 14.31
CA TYR A 87 -10.45 9.28 13.55
C TYR A 87 -11.22 10.24 14.46
N HIS A 88 -11.46 11.48 14.00
CA HIS A 88 -12.41 12.38 14.64
C HIS A 88 -13.83 11.90 14.32
N LEU A 89 -14.27 10.87 15.04
CA LEU A 89 -15.64 10.36 14.92
C LEU A 89 -16.58 11.36 15.60
N LYS A 90 -17.50 11.94 14.83
CA LYS A 90 -18.63 12.68 15.38
C LYS A 90 -19.63 11.65 15.91
N PRO A 91 -19.86 11.56 17.24
CA PRO A 91 -20.68 10.49 17.84
C PRO A 91 -22.08 10.42 17.24
N ASP A 92 -22.66 11.58 16.93
CA ASP A 92 -24.03 11.71 16.44
C ASP A 92 -24.21 11.34 14.95
N GLU A 93 -23.11 11.13 14.22
CA GLU A 93 -23.10 10.76 12.79
C GLU A 93 -22.57 9.33 12.54
N ILE A 94 -22.25 8.56 13.60
CA ILE A 94 -21.76 7.18 13.45
C ILE A 94 -22.93 6.31 13.00
N LYS A 95 -23.10 6.19 11.67
CA LYS A 95 -23.95 5.15 11.10
C LYS A 95 -23.40 3.79 11.54
N PRO A 96 -24.26 2.82 11.92
CA PRO A 96 -23.78 1.48 12.20
C PRO A 96 -23.02 0.99 10.97
N LEU A 97 -21.76 0.59 11.18
CA LEU A 97 -20.98 -0.05 10.13
C LEU A 97 -21.78 -1.26 9.66
N LYS A 98 -22.21 -1.22 8.39
CA LYS A 98 -22.76 -2.41 7.75
C LYS A 98 -21.61 -3.36 7.54
N MET A 99 -21.48 -4.32 8.45
CA MET A 99 -20.57 -5.44 8.30
C MET A 99 -21.24 -6.40 7.33
N SER A 100 -20.49 -6.92 6.37
CA SER A 100 -20.99 -7.98 5.48
C SER A 100 -19.83 -8.91 5.23
N CYS A 101 -19.97 -10.15 5.67
CA CYS A 101 -18.96 -11.16 5.45
C CYS A 101 -19.04 -11.66 4.00
N PRO A 102 -18.01 -11.49 3.16
CA PRO A 102 -18.04 -11.95 1.77
C PRO A 102 -17.96 -13.48 1.64
N LEU A 103 -17.71 -14.21 2.73
CA LEU A 103 -17.57 -15.67 2.73
C LEU A 103 -18.90 -16.38 3.02
N CYS A 104 -19.74 -15.83 3.90
CA CYS A 104 -21.04 -16.42 4.28
C CYS A 104 -22.23 -15.46 4.12
N PHE A 105 -21.99 -14.23 3.68
CA PHE A 105 -22.98 -13.16 3.45
C PHE A 105 -23.75 -12.66 4.68
N ALA A 106 -23.39 -13.12 5.88
CA ALA A 106 -23.96 -12.58 7.12
C ALA A 106 -23.54 -11.12 7.32
N THR A 107 -24.39 -10.35 7.99
CA THR A 107 -24.22 -8.90 8.14
C THR A 107 -23.82 -8.45 9.55
N ASP A 108 -23.36 -9.40 10.37
CA ASP A 108 -23.16 -9.25 11.80
C ASP A 108 -21.72 -9.54 12.26
N HIS A 109 -20.80 -9.81 11.31
CA HIS A 109 -19.38 -9.95 11.59
C HIS A 109 -18.51 -9.48 10.40
N PHE A 110 -17.23 -9.19 10.67
CA PHE A 110 -16.24 -8.95 9.64
C PHE A 110 -15.68 -10.28 9.10
N MET A 111 -15.07 -10.25 7.91
CA MET A 111 -14.49 -11.44 7.28
C MET A 111 -13.52 -12.22 8.19
N ASP A 112 -12.75 -11.51 9.02
CA ASP A 112 -11.76 -12.11 9.92
C ASP A 112 -12.38 -12.91 11.08
N ASP A 113 -13.65 -12.64 11.42
CA ASP A 113 -14.40 -13.30 12.49
C ASP A 113 -15.33 -14.40 11.95
N CYS A 114 -15.21 -14.76 10.67
CA CYS A 114 -16.11 -15.71 10.03
C CYS A 114 -15.77 -17.16 10.39
N ASN A 115 -16.71 -17.86 11.04
CA ASN A 115 -16.55 -19.28 11.40
C ASN A 115 -16.45 -20.23 10.18
N MET A 116 -16.88 -19.80 9.00
CA MET A 116 -16.76 -20.58 7.75
C MET A 116 -15.49 -20.25 6.96
N ALA A 117 -14.60 -19.41 7.50
CA ALA A 117 -13.40 -18.97 6.78
C ALA A 117 -12.44 -20.13 6.44
N ASP A 118 -12.44 -21.19 7.25
CA ASP A 118 -11.58 -22.35 7.04
C ASP A 118 -12.25 -23.44 6.16
N ASP A 119 -13.47 -23.24 5.65
CA ASP A 119 -14.14 -24.18 4.72
C ASP A 119 -13.97 -23.76 3.24
N GLN A 120 -13.72 -22.48 3.01
CA GLN A 120 -13.62 -21.89 1.67
C GLN A 120 -12.15 -21.83 1.23
N THR A 121 -11.87 -22.10 -0.05
CA THR A 121 -10.54 -21.87 -0.65
C THR A 121 -10.52 -20.56 -1.43
N THR A 122 -10.59 -19.43 -0.72
CA THR A 122 -10.42 -18.09 -1.33
C THR A 122 -9.10 -17.46 -0.90
N VAL A 123 -8.63 -16.46 -1.65
CA VAL A 123 -7.33 -15.78 -1.39
C VAL A 123 -7.15 -15.24 0.03
N PHE A 124 -8.25 -15.06 0.76
CA PHE A 124 -8.31 -14.51 2.11
C PHE A 124 -8.24 -15.57 3.22
N THR A 125 -8.31 -16.86 2.87
CA THR A 125 -8.42 -17.97 3.84
C THR A 125 -7.07 -18.64 4.11
N LYS A 126 -6.95 -19.33 5.26
CA LYS A 126 -5.75 -20.12 5.59
C LYS A 126 -5.54 -21.27 4.61
N ASN A 127 -6.62 -21.86 4.10
CA ASN A 127 -6.56 -22.94 3.13
C ASN A 127 -5.90 -22.52 1.81
N PHE A 128 -6.18 -21.31 1.33
CA PHE A 128 -5.48 -20.79 0.16
C PHE A 128 -3.98 -20.60 0.42
N LYS A 129 -3.59 -20.10 1.60
CA LYS A 129 -2.17 -20.00 1.98
C LYS A 129 -1.50 -21.38 2.02
N PHE A 130 -2.19 -22.39 2.54
CA PHE A 130 -1.72 -23.77 2.53
C PHE A 130 -1.51 -24.26 1.08
N LEU A 131 -2.54 -24.17 0.23
CA LEU A 131 -2.45 -24.56 -1.19
C LEU A 131 -1.27 -23.89 -1.92
N ILE A 132 -1.12 -22.57 -1.80
CA ILE A 132 -0.02 -21.83 -2.43
C ILE A 132 1.35 -22.30 -1.90
N LYS A 133 1.46 -22.61 -0.59
CA LYS A 133 2.69 -23.14 0.00
C LYS A 133 3.01 -24.53 -0.57
N THR A 134 2.01 -25.39 -0.71
CA THR A 134 2.15 -26.74 -1.27
C THR A 134 2.59 -26.67 -2.72
N PHE A 135 1.91 -25.89 -3.57
CA PHE A 135 2.29 -25.68 -4.97
C PHE A 135 3.70 -25.09 -5.13
N LYS A 136 4.10 -24.12 -4.28
CA LYS A 136 5.47 -23.58 -4.29
C LYS A 136 6.51 -24.65 -3.96
N ASN A 137 6.21 -25.56 -3.03
CA ASN A 137 7.12 -26.64 -2.65
C ASN A 137 7.23 -27.69 -3.75
N GLU A 138 6.12 -28.06 -4.40
CA GLU A 138 6.12 -28.96 -5.55
C GLU A 138 6.87 -28.37 -6.74
N TYR A 139 6.66 -27.09 -7.04
CA TYR A 139 7.40 -26.40 -8.10
C TYR A 139 8.92 -26.39 -7.83
N LYS A 140 9.34 -26.15 -6.58
CA LYS A 140 10.76 -26.23 -6.19
C LYS A 140 11.32 -27.64 -6.36
N ARG A 141 10.57 -28.69 -5.95
CA ARG A 141 10.95 -30.10 -6.17
C ARG A 141 11.12 -30.41 -7.65
N PHE A 142 10.17 -30.01 -8.49
CA PHE A 142 10.22 -30.23 -9.93
C PHE A 142 11.41 -29.52 -10.60
N LYS A 143 11.72 -28.30 -10.16
CA LYS A 143 12.90 -27.56 -10.63
C LYS A 143 14.22 -28.22 -10.22
N ASN A 144 14.27 -28.82 -9.03
CA ASN A 144 15.48 -29.49 -8.53
C ASN A 144 15.71 -30.87 -9.19
N ASN A 145 14.64 -31.58 -9.59
CA ASN A 145 14.74 -32.88 -10.28
C ASN A 145 15.04 -32.77 -11.80
N LYS A 146 15.14 -31.54 -12.34
CA LYS A 146 15.51 -31.27 -13.74
C LYS A 146 16.99 -30.88 -13.92
N LYS A 147 17.79 -30.98 -12.86
CA LYS A 147 19.26 -30.96 -12.91
C LYS A 147 19.78 -32.38 -12.77
#